data_AF-A0A1F8REV0-F1
#
_entry.id   AF-A0A1F8REV0-F1
#
_cell.length_a   1.000
_cell.length_b   1.000
_cell.length_c   1.000
_cell.angle_alpha   90.00
_cell.angle_beta   90.00
_cell.angle_gamma   90.00
#
_symmetry.space_group_name_H-M   'P 1'
#
loop_
_entity.id
_entity.type
_entity.pdbx_description
1 polymer ?
#
loop_
_entity_poly.entity_id
_entity_poly.type
_entity_poly.pdbx_seq_one_letter_code
_entity_poly.pdbx_strand_id
1 'polypeptide(L)'
;MILPLFAIVVLATVAVLAASPWAAGATEYVIVDTGQDTCYNNTVEITCPASGQAFYGQDAQYDGSQPSYTLSGDGLTVFDNNTALTWQRSPDTDGNGSLTYADKLLYSQALTRPATLNAANYGGYSDWRLPTIKELYSLIHFRGGEPSSYQGSDTSILTPFIDTDYFGFSYGFTGSGERIIDSQWVTTTLYVADPNQMFGVNFADGRIKGYPTADSIGKKYFVICVRGNTSYGVNNFVDNGDGTVTDLATGLMWMQSDSGSGMNWEDALAWVQTKNSENHLGHNDWRLPNAKELQSIVDYTRSPNTTSSAAIDPVFTSTQIDNEAGNDDYPFYWAGTTHASWDESGRSGVYVAFGRALGYMNGSWLDVHGAGAQRSDPKDGVPNPYGHGPQGDVVRIFNYVRAVRDDTATPTPTPAPAPTPTPTPTPTPTPLSVGGIADLPDVDDTAPDTSDPPGGSGFPYAALAGGAALVALVAGAWYAKRRWLG
;
A
#
# COMPACT_ATOMS: atom_id res chain seq x y z
N MET A 1 60.24 -74.33 2.57
CA MET A 1 60.82 -73.03 2.18
C MET A 1 59.85 -71.96 2.65
N ILE A 2 60.32 -70.96 3.39
CA ILE A 2 59.45 -70.01 4.12
C ILE A 2 59.08 -68.83 3.22
N LEU A 3 57.80 -68.48 3.18
CA LEU A 3 57.27 -67.22 2.63
C LEU A 3 56.19 -66.72 3.61
N PRO A 4 56.30 -65.51 4.18
CA PRO A 4 55.31 -64.98 5.12
C PRO A 4 54.11 -64.40 4.36
N LEU A 5 52.90 -64.76 4.80
CA LEU A 5 51.66 -64.14 4.34
C LEU A 5 51.47 -62.81 5.09
N PHE A 6 51.62 -61.67 4.41
CA PHE A 6 51.25 -60.38 4.97
C PHE A 6 49.74 -60.18 4.89
N ALA A 7 49.07 -60.23 6.05
CA ALA A 7 47.66 -59.86 6.16
C ALA A 7 47.53 -58.33 6.19
N ILE A 8 47.00 -57.74 5.13
CA ILE A 8 46.64 -56.32 5.11
C ILE A 8 45.27 -56.17 5.77
N VAL A 9 45.24 -55.63 6.99
CA VAL A 9 44.01 -55.21 7.65
C VAL A 9 43.60 -53.85 7.09
N VAL A 10 42.59 -53.83 6.22
CA VAL A 10 41.96 -52.58 5.77
C VAL A 10 41.00 -52.11 6.87
N LEU A 11 41.44 -51.15 7.68
CA LEU A 11 40.54 -50.40 8.56
C LEU A 11 39.64 -49.50 7.72
N ALA A 12 38.39 -49.93 7.53
CA ALA A 12 37.34 -49.09 6.99
C ALA A 12 36.93 -48.04 8.05
N THR A 13 37.50 -46.85 7.98
CA THR A 13 37.04 -45.69 8.76
C THR A 13 35.65 -45.29 8.26
N VAL A 14 34.61 -45.65 9.01
CA VAL A 14 33.26 -45.10 8.80
C VAL A 14 33.32 -43.62 9.16
N ALA A 15 33.38 -42.77 8.14
CA ALA A 15 33.19 -41.34 8.31
C ALA A 15 31.72 -41.12 8.69
N VAL A 16 31.47 -40.86 9.97
CA VAL A 16 30.19 -40.31 10.41
C VAL A 16 30.11 -38.90 9.83
N LEU A 17 29.33 -38.76 8.75
CA LEU A 17 28.91 -37.46 8.26
C LEU A 17 28.06 -36.82 9.36
N ALA A 18 28.67 -35.96 10.17
CA ALA A 18 27.94 -35.02 10.98
C ALA A 18 27.08 -34.19 10.03
N ALA A 19 25.76 -34.28 10.17
CA ALA A 19 24.85 -33.40 9.45
C ALA A 19 25.24 -31.96 9.81
N SER A 20 25.58 -31.16 8.81
CA SER A 20 25.79 -29.73 9.01
C SER A 20 24.52 -29.16 9.64
N PRO A 21 24.61 -28.34 10.71
CA PRO A 21 23.47 -27.55 11.12
C PRO A 21 23.05 -26.70 9.91
N TRP A 22 21.75 -26.68 9.60
CA TRP A 22 21.23 -25.79 8.57
C TRP A 22 21.67 -24.37 8.90
N ALA A 23 22.31 -23.70 7.93
CA ALA A 23 22.42 -22.26 7.99
C ALA A 23 21.00 -21.71 7.85
N ALA A 24 20.53 -20.95 8.84
CA ALA A 24 19.31 -20.17 8.70
C ALA A 24 19.46 -19.27 7.47
N GLY A 25 18.51 -19.38 6.53
CA GLY A 25 18.51 -18.57 5.32
C GLY A 25 18.32 -17.10 5.68
N ALA A 26 18.97 -16.19 4.93
CA ALA A 26 18.58 -14.79 4.99
C ALA A 26 17.20 -14.63 4.32
N THR A 27 16.35 -13.75 4.86
CA THR A 27 15.05 -13.40 4.26
C THR A 27 15.22 -12.89 2.82
N GLU A 28 14.35 -13.32 1.91
CA GLU A 28 14.38 -12.89 0.50
C GLU A 28 13.89 -11.44 0.31
N TYR A 29 12.99 -10.95 1.17
CA TYR A 29 12.62 -9.54 1.25
C TYR A 29 12.13 -9.13 2.65
N VAL A 30 12.28 -7.85 2.99
CA VAL A 30 11.76 -7.27 4.23
C VAL A 30 10.43 -6.59 3.95
N ILE A 31 9.40 -6.91 4.72
CA ILE A 31 8.13 -6.15 4.71
C ILE A 31 8.37 -4.83 5.44
N VAL A 32 8.16 -3.71 4.74
CA VAL A 32 8.20 -2.38 5.36
C VAL A 32 7.08 -2.28 6.38
N ASP A 33 7.34 -1.65 7.51
CA ASP A 33 6.31 -1.33 8.50
C ASP A 33 5.28 -0.33 7.95
N THR A 34 4.11 -0.26 8.59
CA THR A 34 3.08 0.73 8.23
C THR A 34 3.47 2.16 8.59
N GLY A 35 4.40 2.32 9.54
CA GLY A 35 4.83 3.58 10.12
C GLY A 35 3.88 4.14 11.16
N GLN A 36 2.82 3.42 11.56
CA GLN A 36 1.84 3.89 12.55
C GLN A 36 2.42 3.81 13.96
N ASP A 37 2.58 4.95 14.62
CA ASP A 37 3.12 5.09 15.98
C ASP A 37 2.08 5.54 17.02
N THR A 38 0.82 5.72 16.60
CA THR A 38 -0.30 6.10 17.46
C THR A 38 -1.22 4.92 17.74
N CYS A 39 -1.62 4.76 19.01
CA CYS A 39 -2.65 3.81 19.43
C CYS A 39 -4.03 4.48 19.51
N TYR A 40 -5.08 3.68 19.28
CA TYR A 40 -6.45 4.15 19.22
C TYR A 40 -7.40 3.20 19.96
N ASN A 41 -8.52 3.73 20.48
CA ASN A 41 -9.69 2.92 20.83
C ASN A 41 -10.65 2.85 19.61
N ASN A 42 -11.93 2.53 19.83
CA ASN A 42 -12.96 2.51 18.77
C ASN A 42 -13.28 3.87 18.14
N THR A 43 -12.75 4.99 18.66
CA THR A 43 -13.17 6.34 18.25
C THR A 43 -12.05 7.37 18.13
N VAL A 44 -11.07 7.35 19.03
CA VAL A 44 -10.06 8.41 19.21
C VAL A 44 -8.69 7.82 19.50
N GLU A 45 -7.66 8.63 19.30
CA GLU A 45 -6.31 8.38 19.81
C GLU A 45 -6.32 8.17 21.34
N ILE A 46 -5.44 7.28 21.80
CA ILE A 46 -5.17 7.01 23.21
C ILE A 46 -3.67 6.84 23.42
N THR A 47 -3.20 7.08 24.64
CA THR A 47 -1.89 6.55 25.06
C THR A 47 -1.87 5.04 24.86
N CYS A 48 -0.82 4.50 24.24
CA CYS A 48 -0.71 3.07 23.98
C CYS A 48 -0.90 2.25 25.27
N PRO A 49 -1.88 1.33 25.32
CA PRO A 49 -2.24 0.61 26.53
C PRO A 49 -1.13 -0.36 26.95
N ALA A 50 -1.03 -0.63 28.25
CA ALA A 50 -0.12 -1.62 28.79
C ALA A 50 -0.66 -3.05 28.58
N SER A 51 0.24 -4.05 28.64
CA SER A 51 -0.14 -5.46 28.56
C SER A 51 -1.26 -5.81 29.57
N GLY A 52 -2.30 -6.47 29.08
CA GLY A 52 -3.49 -6.83 29.86
C GLY A 52 -4.57 -5.74 29.96
N GLN A 53 -4.38 -4.57 29.35
CA GLN A 53 -5.43 -3.56 29.19
C GLN A 53 -6.21 -3.75 27.87
N ALA A 54 -7.41 -3.17 27.80
CA ALA A 54 -8.18 -3.07 26.57
C ALA A 54 -7.37 -2.40 25.44
N PHE A 55 -7.59 -2.84 24.21
CA PHE A 55 -6.87 -2.39 23.02
C PHE A 55 -5.33 -2.64 23.01
N TYR A 56 -4.79 -3.54 23.84
CA TYR A 56 -3.37 -3.90 23.81
C TYR A 56 -3.03 -4.85 22.64
N GLY A 57 -1.90 -4.56 21.97
CA GLY A 57 -1.38 -5.33 20.84
C GLY A 57 -1.71 -4.73 19.47
N GLN A 58 -1.79 -3.40 19.38
CA GLN A 58 -1.95 -2.67 18.11
C GLN A 58 -0.63 -2.61 17.33
N ASP A 59 -0.70 -2.24 16.06
CA ASP A 59 0.44 -2.02 15.15
C ASP A 59 1.53 -1.15 15.80
N ALA A 60 1.13 0.02 16.33
CA ALA A 60 1.98 0.98 17.05
C ALA A 60 2.66 0.46 18.34
N GLN A 61 2.46 -0.81 18.71
CA GLN A 61 3.08 -1.45 19.87
C GLN A 61 4.11 -2.52 19.50
N TYR A 62 4.41 -2.70 18.21
CA TYR A 62 5.43 -3.63 17.71
C TYR A 62 6.46 -2.89 16.85
N ASP A 63 7.74 -3.19 17.06
CA ASP A 63 8.84 -2.58 16.30
C ASP A 63 9.01 -3.26 14.92
N GLY A 64 8.29 -2.75 13.91
CA GLY A 64 8.46 -3.17 12.52
C GLY A 64 9.67 -2.51 11.82
N SER A 65 9.97 -2.97 10.59
CA SER A 65 11.01 -2.37 9.73
C SER A 65 10.55 -1.02 9.17
N GLN A 66 10.72 0.04 9.97
CA GLN A 66 10.26 1.40 9.68
C GLN A 66 10.67 1.89 8.28
N PRO A 67 9.80 2.63 7.56
CA PRO A 67 10.10 3.17 6.23
C PRO A 67 11.45 3.90 6.20
N SER A 68 12.30 3.52 5.24
CA SER A 68 13.66 4.03 5.12
C SER A 68 14.01 4.23 3.66
N TYR A 69 14.26 5.48 3.29
CA TYR A 69 14.44 5.89 1.90
C TYR A 69 15.77 6.60 1.68
N THR A 70 16.25 6.60 0.44
CA THR A 70 17.45 7.32 0.02
C THR A 70 17.21 7.94 -1.34
N LEU A 71 17.21 9.27 -1.36
CA LEU A 71 17.02 10.08 -2.56
C LEU A 71 18.30 10.07 -3.42
N SER A 72 18.19 9.88 -4.72
CA SER A 72 19.33 10.00 -5.64
C SER A 72 19.82 11.45 -5.76
N GLY A 73 21.11 11.64 -6.04
CA GLY A 73 21.72 12.98 -6.12
C GLY A 73 21.19 13.88 -7.24
N ASP A 74 20.49 13.31 -8.23
CA ASP A 74 19.75 14.04 -9.28
C ASP A 74 18.29 14.34 -8.90
N GLY A 75 17.80 13.83 -7.76
CA GLY A 75 16.43 13.97 -7.28
C GLY A 75 15.38 13.21 -8.09
N LEU A 76 15.76 12.35 -9.05
CA LEU A 76 14.82 11.65 -9.94
C LEU A 76 14.29 10.33 -9.36
N THR A 77 15.02 9.72 -8.43
CA THR A 77 14.71 8.38 -7.92
C THR A 77 14.81 8.26 -6.41
N VAL A 78 14.04 7.34 -5.84
CA VAL A 78 14.06 6.99 -4.42
C VAL A 78 14.40 5.52 -4.30
N PHE A 79 15.50 5.20 -3.62
CA PHE A 79 15.79 3.83 -3.19
C PHE A 79 15.12 3.56 -1.85
N ASP A 80 14.39 2.46 -1.76
CA ASP A 80 13.80 1.95 -0.53
C ASP A 80 14.79 0.94 0.09
N ASN A 81 15.34 1.30 1.24
CA ASN A 81 16.40 0.56 1.92
C ASN A 81 15.93 -0.78 2.49
N ASN A 82 14.62 -0.97 2.67
CA ASN A 82 14.04 -2.20 3.21
C ASN A 82 13.66 -3.17 2.08
N THR A 83 12.97 -2.67 1.05
CA THR A 83 12.50 -3.55 -0.05
C THR A 83 13.57 -3.81 -1.12
N ALA A 84 14.64 -3.00 -1.15
CA ALA A 84 15.63 -2.95 -2.22
C ALA A 84 15.04 -2.64 -3.61
N LEU A 85 13.93 -1.91 -3.64
CA LEU A 85 13.32 -1.33 -4.83
C LEU A 85 13.87 0.08 -5.07
N THR A 86 14.00 0.49 -6.34
CA THR A 86 14.19 1.90 -6.70
C THR A 86 13.00 2.39 -7.50
N TRP A 87 12.46 3.54 -7.10
CA TRP A 87 11.23 4.13 -7.61
C TRP A 87 11.52 5.40 -8.40
N GLN A 88 10.72 5.68 -9.42
CA GLN A 88 10.58 7.04 -9.98
C GLN A 88 10.00 7.93 -8.88
N ARG A 89 10.66 9.05 -8.54
CA ARG A 89 10.29 9.88 -7.39
C ARG A 89 8.90 10.50 -7.49
N SER A 90 8.55 10.98 -8.68
CA SER A 90 7.36 11.79 -8.93
C SER A 90 6.53 11.21 -10.07
N PRO A 91 5.19 11.19 -9.99
CA PRO A 91 4.32 10.81 -11.10
C PRO A 91 4.23 11.89 -12.19
N ASP A 92 5.01 12.98 -12.11
CA ASP A 92 5.16 13.97 -13.18
C ASP A 92 5.54 13.27 -14.50
N THR A 93 4.69 13.44 -15.50
CA THR A 93 4.85 12.75 -16.80
C THR A 93 5.43 13.63 -17.89
N ASP A 94 5.31 14.96 -17.78
CA ASP A 94 5.73 15.93 -18.80
C ASP A 94 7.02 16.71 -18.43
N GLY A 95 7.45 16.62 -17.17
CA GLY A 95 8.67 17.21 -16.63
C GLY A 95 8.55 18.69 -16.23
N ASN A 96 7.33 19.23 -16.09
CA ASN A 96 7.12 20.64 -15.76
C ASN A 96 7.29 20.96 -14.25
N GLY A 97 7.38 19.95 -13.38
CA GLY A 97 7.56 20.10 -11.94
C GLY A 97 6.28 20.33 -11.13
N SER A 98 5.11 20.35 -11.77
CA SER A 98 3.80 20.56 -11.13
C SER A 98 2.87 19.39 -11.41
N LEU A 99 2.38 18.72 -10.35
CA LEU A 99 1.46 17.59 -10.50
C LEU A 99 0.04 18.05 -10.78
N THR A 100 -0.46 17.76 -11.98
CA THR A 100 -1.77 18.19 -12.48
C THR A 100 -2.61 17.01 -13.00
N TYR A 101 -3.84 17.29 -13.45
CA TYR A 101 -4.67 16.30 -14.14
C TYR A 101 -4.05 15.81 -15.48
N ALA A 102 -3.13 16.59 -16.07
CA ALA A 102 -2.43 16.21 -17.29
C ALA A 102 -1.52 14.98 -17.06
N ASP A 103 -0.94 14.85 -15.87
CA ASP A 103 -0.02 13.78 -15.48
C ASP A 103 -0.69 12.41 -15.30
N LYS A 104 -2.02 12.39 -15.22
CA LYS A 104 -2.77 11.15 -15.14
C LYS A 104 -2.88 10.50 -16.53
N LEU A 105 -2.46 9.25 -16.62
CA LEU A 105 -2.48 8.45 -17.84
C LEU A 105 -3.69 7.50 -17.89
N LEU A 106 -4.20 7.20 -19.08
CA LEU A 106 -5.09 6.05 -19.30
C LEU A 106 -4.32 4.75 -19.01
N TYR A 107 -5.03 3.64 -18.77
CA TYR A 107 -4.37 2.38 -18.42
C TYR A 107 -3.44 1.89 -19.54
N SER A 108 -3.86 1.95 -20.82
CA SER A 108 -2.98 1.58 -21.94
C SER A 108 -1.72 2.44 -22.03
N GLN A 109 -1.82 3.73 -21.72
CA GLN A 109 -0.71 4.67 -21.72
C GLN A 109 0.25 4.36 -20.56
N ALA A 110 -0.28 4.04 -19.38
CA ALA A 110 0.51 3.62 -18.23
C ALA A 110 1.34 2.36 -18.53
N LEU A 111 0.77 1.35 -19.21
CA LEU A 111 1.49 0.15 -19.64
C LEU A 111 2.70 0.47 -20.53
N THR A 112 2.68 1.58 -21.28
CA THR A 112 3.81 2.01 -22.12
C THR A 112 4.84 2.91 -21.41
N ARG A 113 4.51 3.50 -20.25
CA ARG A 113 5.40 4.44 -19.53
C ARG A 113 6.79 3.86 -19.23
N PRO A 114 6.97 2.59 -18.81
CA PRO A 114 8.30 2.04 -18.56
C PRO A 114 9.19 2.04 -19.81
N ALA A 115 8.65 1.73 -21.00
CA ALA A 115 9.41 1.76 -22.25
C ALA A 115 9.92 3.18 -22.58
N THR A 116 9.12 4.21 -22.31
CA THR A 116 9.52 5.62 -22.46
C THR A 116 10.66 5.99 -21.50
N LEU A 117 10.58 5.60 -20.23
CA LEU A 117 11.64 5.84 -19.25
C LEU A 117 12.94 5.10 -19.61
N ASN A 118 12.82 3.87 -20.09
CA ASN A 118 13.95 3.03 -20.48
C ASN A 118 14.67 3.57 -21.71
N ALA A 119 13.93 4.04 -22.72
CA ALA A 119 14.50 4.71 -23.89
C ALA A 119 15.19 6.05 -23.54
N ALA A 120 14.71 6.75 -22.51
CA ALA A 120 15.31 7.99 -22.00
C ALA A 120 16.49 7.77 -21.03
N ASN A 121 16.76 6.52 -20.63
CA ASN A 121 17.69 6.15 -19.55
C ASN A 121 17.43 6.96 -18.25
N TYR A 122 16.15 7.11 -17.87
CA TYR A 122 15.70 7.97 -16.77
C TYR A 122 16.35 7.58 -15.44
N GLY A 123 16.89 8.56 -14.70
CA GLY A 123 17.65 8.31 -13.46
C GLY A 123 18.96 7.54 -13.66
N GLY A 124 19.44 7.43 -14.91
CA GLY A 124 20.58 6.58 -15.27
C GLY A 124 20.21 5.12 -15.58
N TYR A 125 18.92 4.77 -15.65
CA TYR A 125 18.41 3.40 -15.67
C TYR A 125 17.51 3.08 -16.87
N SER A 126 17.55 1.82 -17.31
CA SER A 126 16.85 1.32 -18.52
C SER A 126 16.11 -0.01 -18.35
N ASP A 127 15.81 -0.38 -17.10
CA ASP A 127 15.11 -1.59 -16.65
C ASP A 127 13.86 -1.29 -15.80
N TRP A 128 13.30 -0.07 -15.94
CA TRP A 128 12.03 0.32 -15.34
C TRP A 128 10.88 -0.60 -15.78
N ARG A 129 9.97 -0.86 -14.85
CA ARG A 129 8.71 -1.58 -15.04
C ARG A 129 7.59 -0.90 -14.24
N LEU A 130 6.33 -1.20 -14.56
CA LEU A 130 5.23 -0.86 -13.65
C LEU A 130 5.28 -1.77 -12.41
N PRO A 131 4.89 -1.27 -11.23
CA PRO A 131 4.85 -2.07 -10.02
C PRO A 131 3.69 -3.09 -10.03
N THR A 132 3.86 -4.17 -9.29
CA THR A 132 2.76 -5.01 -8.80
C THR A 132 2.03 -4.32 -7.65
N ILE A 133 0.87 -4.85 -7.23
CA ILE A 133 0.16 -4.30 -6.07
C ILE A 133 0.93 -4.45 -4.76
N LYS A 134 1.62 -5.57 -4.51
CA LYS A 134 2.45 -5.76 -3.31
C LYS A 134 3.57 -4.69 -3.24
N GLU A 135 4.22 -4.41 -4.37
CA GLU A 135 5.26 -3.37 -4.43
C GLU A 135 4.69 -1.97 -4.24
N LEU A 136 3.65 -1.56 -4.97
CA LEU A 136 3.12 -0.19 -4.80
C LEU A 136 2.53 0.02 -3.39
N TYR A 137 2.00 -1.04 -2.79
CA TYR A 137 1.50 -1.01 -1.42
C TYR A 137 2.61 -0.94 -0.37
N SER A 138 3.87 -1.29 -0.68
CA SER A 138 4.99 -1.12 0.28
C SER A 138 5.22 0.34 0.66
N LEU A 139 4.86 1.28 -0.22
CA LEU A 139 4.96 2.72 -0.01
C LEU A 139 3.84 3.33 0.85
N ILE A 140 2.78 2.57 1.19
CA ILE A 140 1.67 3.13 1.98
C ILE A 140 2.15 3.48 3.40
N HIS A 141 1.75 4.63 3.91
CA HIS A 141 2.16 5.14 5.22
C HIS A 141 0.93 5.45 6.08
N PHE A 142 0.70 4.68 7.14
CA PHE A 142 -0.52 4.74 7.96
C PHE A 142 -0.50 5.84 9.05
N ARG A 143 0.31 6.89 8.82
CA ARG A 143 0.13 8.23 9.41
C ARG A 143 -0.73 9.17 8.53
N GLY A 144 -1.12 8.71 7.34
CA GLY A 144 -2.10 9.43 6.51
C GLY A 144 -3.48 9.48 7.16
N GLY A 145 -4.26 10.51 6.83
CA GLY A 145 -5.61 10.73 7.34
C GLY A 145 -6.65 10.66 6.22
N GLU A 146 -7.62 9.76 6.33
CA GLU A 146 -8.67 9.53 5.33
C GLU A 146 -9.60 10.76 5.20
N PRO A 147 -9.69 11.43 4.05
CA PRO A 147 -10.35 12.73 3.94
C PRO A 147 -11.77 12.66 3.36
N SER A 148 -12.45 11.51 3.34
CA SER A 148 -13.79 11.38 2.72
C SER A 148 -14.88 12.16 3.44
N SER A 149 -14.70 12.45 4.73
CA SER A 149 -15.58 13.31 5.53
C SER A 149 -15.25 14.81 5.42
N TYR A 150 -14.08 15.17 4.88
CA TYR A 150 -13.64 16.56 4.75
C TYR A 150 -14.51 17.33 3.74
N GLN A 151 -15.06 18.48 4.19
CA GLN A 151 -15.98 19.31 3.40
C GLN A 151 -15.33 20.55 2.78
N GLY A 152 -14.04 20.79 3.06
CA GLY A 152 -13.31 21.92 2.51
C GLY A 152 -12.68 21.62 1.14
N SER A 153 -11.89 22.57 0.65
CA SER A 153 -11.12 22.45 -0.59
C SER A 153 -9.63 22.68 -0.41
N ASP A 154 -9.19 22.99 0.81
CA ASP A 154 -7.78 23.17 1.14
C ASP A 154 -7.16 21.83 1.50
N THR A 155 -6.33 21.30 0.61
CA THR A 155 -5.65 20.02 0.82
C THR A 155 -4.31 20.17 1.53
N SER A 156 -3.86 21.38 1.88
CA SER A 156 -2.59 21.60 2.60
C SER A 156 -2.61 21.17 4.06
N ILE A 157 -3.81 21.00 4.62
CA ILE A 157 -4.04 20.47 5.98
C ILE A 157 -4.26 18.94 6.02
N LEU A 158 -4.18 18.26 4.88
CA LEU A 158 -4.43 16.82 4.77
C LEU A 158 -3.11 16.07 4.60
N THR A 159 -2.93 15.01 5.39
CA THR A 159 -1.76 14.12 5.31
C THR A 159 -2.11 12.91 4.43
N PRO A 160 -1.41 12.69 3.29
CA PRO A 160 -1.64 11.51 2.46
C PRO A 160 -0.98 10.27 3.07
N PHE A 161 -1.39 9.09 2.59
CA PHE A 161 -0.84 7.80 3.00
C PHE A 161 0.46 7.45 2.26
N ILE A 162 1.32 8.43 2.01
CA ILE A 162 2.65 8.25 1.40
C ILE A 162 3.60 9.31 1.97
N ASP A 163 4.88 8.97 2.09
CA ASP A 163 5.91 9.89 2.54
C ASP A 163 6.21 10.96 1.47
N THR A 164 5.76 12.19 1.70
CA THR A 164 5.89 13.31 0.76
C THR A 164 7.26 14.00 0.76
N ASP A 165 8.13 13.71 1.72
CA ASP A 165 9.51 14.23 1.69
C ASP A 165 10.29 13.54 0.56
N TYR A 166 10.01 12.24 0.37
CA TYR A 166 10.58 11.45 -0.71
C TYR A 166 9.72 11.45 -1.96
N PHE A 167 8.41 11.21 -1.91
CA PHE A 167 7.58 10.98 -3.10
C PHE A 167 6.72 12.18 -3.51
N GLY A 168 6.67 12.42 -4.83
CA GLY A 168 5.75 13.40 -5.40
C GLY A 168 4.30 12.90 -5.30
N PHE A 169 3.42 13.68 -4.67
CA PHE A 169 2.01 13.31 -4.48
C PHE A 169 1.07 14.49 -4.80
N SER A 170 -0.14 14.18 -5.25
CA SER A 170 -1.23 15.16 -5.36
C SER A 170 -2.60 14.50 -5.13
N TYR A 171 -3.51 15.26 -4.53
CA TYR A 171 -4.93 14.89 -4.40
C TYR A 171 -5.67 15.01 -5.75
N GLY A 172 -6.93 14.58 -5.81
CA GLY A 172 -7.75 14.71 -7.02
C GLY A 172 -8.15 16.16 -7.32
N PHE A 173 -8.25 16.48 -8.61
CA PHE A 173 -8.37 17.85 -9.11
C PHE A 173 -9.82 18.33 -9.20
N THR A 174 -10.31 18.99 -8.15
CA THR A 174 -11.71 19.48 -8.05
C THR A 174 -12.11 20.42 -9.18
N GLY A 175 -11.19 21.27 -9.66
CA GLY A 175 -11.39 22.12 -10.84
C GLY A 175 -11.59 21.35 -12.16
N SER A 176 -11.27 20.05 -12.19
CA SER A 176 -11.51 19.12 -13.30
C SER A 176 -12.67 18.15 -13.03
N GLY A 177 -13.48 18.39 -11.99
CA GLY A 177 -14.63 17.57 -11.63
C GLY A 177 -14.31 16.30 -10.83
N GLU A 178 -13.07 16.15 -10.37
CA GLU A 178 -12.66 15.07 -9.47
C GLU A 178 -12.99 15.38 -8.00
N ARG A 179 -13.05 14.37 -7.15
CA ARG A 179 -13.05 14.55 -5.68
C ARG A 179 -11.61 14.60 -5.17
N ILE A 180 -11.39 15.14 -3.98
CA ILE A 180 -10.07 15.14 -3.31
C ILE A 180 -9.45 13.73 -3.26
N ILE A 181 -10.26 12.69 -3.03
CA ILE A 181 -9.81 11.29 -2.99
C ILE A 181 -9.57 10.65 -4.37
N ASP A 182 -9.79 11.34 -5.50
CA ASP A 182 -9.56 10.75 -6.83
C ASP A 182 -8.08 10.81 -7.25
N SER A 183 -7.19 10.27 -6.40
CA SER A 183 -5.75 10.08 -6.64
C SER A 183 -5.45 8.59 -6.79
N GLN A 184 -6.01 7.94 -7.82
CA GLN A 184 -5.82 6.51 -8.07
C GLN A 184 -4.51 6.22 -8.80
N TRP A 185 -3.75 5.22 -8.34
CA TRP A 185 -2.43 4.83 -8.91
C TRP A 185 -2.48 3.44 -9.55
N VAL A 186 -1.77 3.29 -10.66
CA VAL A 186 -1.76 2.07 -11.50
C VAL A 186 -0.87 0.96 -10.94
N THR A 187 -1.24 -0.30 -11.17
CA THR A 187 -0.33 -1.46 -11.01
C THR A 187 -0.51 -2.45 -12.17
N THR A 188 0.32 -3.49 -12.21
CA THR A 188 0.20 -4.63 -13.13
C THR A 188 -0.74 -5.74 -12.63
N THR A 189 -1.19 -5.71 -11.37
CA THR A 189 -1.95 -6.81 -10.77
C THR A 189 -3.42 -6.71 -11.13
N LEU A 190 -3.84 -7.49 -12.12
CA LEU A 190 -5.25 -7.64 -12.51
C LEU A 190 -6.03 -8.47 -11.47
N TYR A 191 -7.34 -8.21 -11.34
CA TYR A 191 -8.21 -9.08 -10.56
C TYR A 191 -8.54 -10.35 -11.35
N VAL A 192 -8.20 -11.52 -10.80
CA VAL A 192 -8.32 -12.80 -11.51
C VAL A 192 -9.77 -13.22 -11.81
N ALA A 193 -10.78 -12.63 -11.15
CA ALA A 193 -12.19 -12.86 -11.48
C ALA A 193 -12.79 -11.86 -12.49
N ASP A 194 -12.16 -10.70 -12.69
CA ASP A 194 -12.48 -9.76 -13.77
C ASP A 194 -11.21 -9.06 -14.31
N PRO A 195 -10.64 -9.52 -15.45
CA PRO A 195 -9.44 -8.91 -16.02
C PRO A 195 -9.66 -7.49 -16.57
N ASN A 196 -10.90 -6.99 -16.59
CA ASN A 196 -11.20 -5.57 -16.86
C ASN A 196 -10.96 -4.69 -15.62
N GLN A 197 -10.48 -5.26 -14.52
CA GLN A 197 -10.20 -4.60 -13.25
C GLN A 197 -8.76 -4.88 -12.82
N MET A 198 -8.06 -3.84 -12.34
CA MET A 198 -6.75 -3.95 -11.67
C MET A 198 -6.88 -3.59 -10.20
N PHE A 199 -6.07 -4.20 -9.34
CA PHE A 199 -5.84 -3.63 -8.02
C PHE A 199 -4.93 -2.41 -8.15
N GLY A 200 -5.38 -1.26 -7.65
CA GLY A 200 -4.57 -0.05 -7.55
C GLY A 200 -4.58 0.51 -6.14
N VAL A 201 -3.56 1.33 -5.84
CA VAL A 201 -3.43 2.02 -4.55
C VAL A 201 -4.00 3.43 -4.66
N ASN A 202 -4.59 3.92 -3.57
CA ASN A 202 -4.97 5.32 -3.44
C ASN A 202 -4.30 5.96 -2.23
N PHE A 203 -3.17 6.64 -2.44
CA PHE A 203 -2.47 7.32 -1.36
C PHE A 203 -3.25 8.54 -0.81
N ALA A 204 -4.32 9.00 -1.48
CA ALA A 204 -5.23 10.00 -0.89
C ALA A 204 -6.22 9.43 0.12
N ASP A 205 -6.50 8.12 0.13
CA ASP A 205 -7.52 7.52 1.01
C ASP A 205 -7.19 6.14 1.59
N GLY A 206 -5.91 5.75 1.58
CA GLY A 206 -5.35 4.68 2.41
C GLY A 206 -5.76 3.25 2.06
N ARG A 207 -6.09 2.97 0.80
CA ARG A 207 -6.71 1.70 0.39
C ARG A 207 -6.18 1.11 -0.92
N ILE A 208 -6.28 -0.22 -1.02
CA ILE A 208 -6.26 -0.95 -2.29
C ILE A 208 -7.70 -1.05 -2.81
N LYS A 209 -7.92 -0.78 -4.09
CA LYS A 209 -9.25 -0.87 -4.72
C LYS A 209 -9.16 -1.48 -6.12
N GLY A 210 -10.25 -2.05 -6.60
CA GLY A 210 -10.36 -2.51 -7.97
C GLY A 210 -10.73 -1.38 -8.93
N TYR A 211 -9.85 -1.04 -9.87
CA TYR A 211 -10.03 0.03 -10.86
C TYR A 211 -10.19 -0.48 -12.30
N PRO A 212 -11.02 0.16 -13.14
CA PRO A 212 -11.25 -0.28 -14.52
C PRO A 212 -10.02 -0.08 -15.42
N THR A 213 -9.66 -1.11 -16.19
CA THR A 213 -8.53 -1.09 -17.14
C THR A 213 -8.93 -0.64 -18.56
N ALA A 214 -10.22 -0.54 -18.86
CA ALA A 214 -10.70 -0.19 -20.20
C ALA A 214 -10.69 1.34 -20.45
N ASP A 215 -9.79 1.81 -21.32
CA ASP A 215 -9.66 3.22 -21.75
C ASP A 215 -10.99 3.88 -22.16
N SER A 216 -11.94 3.12 -22.69
CA SER A 216 -13.27 3.61 -23.08
C SER A 216 -14.13 4.16 -21.93
N ILE A 217 -13.72 3.93 -20.67
CA ILE A 217 -14.30 4.52 -19.46
C ILE A 217 -13.70 5.92 -19.19
N GLY A 218 -12.55 6.26 -19.79
CA GLY A 218 -11.89 7.55 -19.66
C GLY A 218 -11.25 7.83 -18.30
N LYS A 219 -11.22 6.85 -17.39
CA LYS A 219 -10.56 6.98 -16.08
C LYS A 219 -9.04 6.96 -16.28
N LYS A 220 -8.37 7.93 -15.67
CA LYS A 220 -6.92 8.09 -15.68
C LYS A 220 -6.34 7.88 -14.28
N TYR A 221 -5.05 7.55 -14.22
CA TYR A 221 -4.31 7.13 -13.04
C TYR A 221 -2.96 7.84 -12.95
N PHE A 222 -2.48 8.10 -11.73
CA PHE A 222 -1.07 8.45 -11.50
C PHE A 222 -0.18 7.23 -11.72
N VAL A 223 1.06 7.47 -12.17
CA VAL A 223 2.00 6.43 -12.57
C VAL A 223 3.41 6.75 -12.07
N ILE A 224 3.95 5.89 -11.21
CA ILE A 224 5.40 5.77 -10.98
C ILE A 224 5.86 4.38 -11.43
N CYS A 225 7.07 4.31 -11.97
CA CYS A 225 7.70 3.04 -12.29
C CYS A 225 8.68 2.63 -11.20
N VAL A 226 8.98 1.33 -11.15
CA VAL A 226 9.89 0.70 -10.20
C VAL A 226 10.94 -0.13 -10.94
N ARG A 227 12.08 -0.37 -10.30
CA ARG A 227 13.16 -1.29 -10.71
C ARG A 227 13.78 -1.92 -9.45
N GLY A 228 14.72 -2.85 -9.62
CA GLY A 228 15.38 -3.53 -8.49
C GLY A 228 14.70 -4.84 -8.12
N ASN A 229 14.63 -5.15 -6.82
CA ASN A 229 14.22 -6.45 -6.28
C ASN A 229 12.98 -7.05 -6.98
N THR A 230 13.16 -8.14 -7.72
CA THR A 230 12.06 -8.85 -8.41
C THR A 230 11.41 -9.94 -7.56
N SER A 231 11.98 -10.26 -6.40
CA SER A 231 11.43 -11.25 -5.45
C SER A 231 10.49 -10.62 -4.42
N TYR A 232 10.41 -9.28 -4.35
CA TYR A 232 9.55 -8.60 -3.39
C TYR A 232 8.08 -9.01 -3.55
N GLY A 233 7.50 -9.57 -2.49
CA GLY A 233 6.11 -10.06 -2.50
C GLY A 233 5.91 -11.50 -3.02
N VAL A 234 7.00 -12.22 -3.34
CA VAL A 234 6.96 -13.66 -3.66
C VAL A 234 7.22 -14.45 -2.37
N ASN A 235 6.17 -15.04 -1.80
CA ASN A 235 6.26 -15.82 -0.57
C ASN A 235 6.90 -17.20 -0.80
N ASN A 236 7.47 -17.77 0.27
CA ASN A 236 8.08 -19.11 0.29
C ASN A 236 7.58 -19.87 1.53
N PHE A 237 6.31 -20.29 1.49
CA PHE A 237 5.61 -20.91 2.61
C PHE A 237 6.04 -22.37 2.87
N VAL A 238 6.24 -22.69 4.14
CA VAL A 238 6.51 -24.04 4.65
C VAL A 238 5.50 -24.36 5.76
N ASP A 239 4.76 -25.45 5.59
CA ASP A 239 3.96 -26.06 6.66
C ASP A 239 4.92 -26.77 7.64
N ASN A 240 4.89 -26.35 8.91
CA ASN A 240 5.74 -26.92 9.95
C ASN A 240 5.18 -28.24 10.53
N GLY A 241 3.94 -28.62 10.18
CA GLY A 241 3.27 -29.85 10.62
C GLY A 241 2.72 -29.78 12.05
N ASP A 242 2.76 -28.61 12.68
CA ASP A 242 2.32 -28.34 14.06
C ASP A 242 1.14 -27.35 14.15
N GLY A 243 0.62 -26.91 13.00
CA GLY A 243 -0.43 -25.88 12.90
C GLY A 243 0.12 -24.46 12.63
N THR A 244 1.44 -24.31 12.42
CA THR A 244 2.07 -23.07 11.98
C THR A 244 2.58 -23.17 10.53
N VAL A 245 2.67 -22.02 9.86
CA VAL A 245 3.26 -21.87 8.52
C VAL A 245 4.34 -20.79 8.58
N THR A 246 5.58 -21.12 8.25
CA THR A 246 6.67 -20.14 8.11
C THR A 246 6.75 -19.67 6.67
N ASP A 247 6.82 -18.35 6.45
CA ASP A 247 7.21 -17.75 5.17
C ASP A 247 8.70 -17.45 5.18
N LEU A 248 9.49 -18.33 4.56
CA LEU A 248 10.96 -18.19 4.49
C LEU A 248 11.39 -16.94 3.69
N ALA A 249 10.52 -16.37 2.85
CA ALA A 249 10.83 -15.16 2.11
C ALA A 249 10.86 -13.92 3.02
N THR A 250 10.04 -13.90 4.08
CA THR A 250 9.85 -12.74 4.97
C THR A 250 10.37 -12.95 6.38
N GLY A 251 10.59 -14.20 6.81
CA GLY A 251 10.94 -14.53 8.19
C GLY A 251 9.75 -14.42 9.15
N LEU A 252 8.52 -14.39 8.65
CA LEU A 252 7.29 -14.39 9.46
C LEU A 252 6.74 -15.82 9.59
N MET A 253 6.23 -16.14 10.78
CA MET A 253 5.50 -17.38 11.04
C MET A 253 4.06 -17.08 11.43
N TRP A 254 3.13 -17.83 10.85
CA TRP A 254 1.70 -17.58 10.87
C TRP A 254 0.94 -18.76 11.48
N MET A 255 -0.21 -18.49 12.11
CA MET A 255 -1.18 -19.56 12.40
C MET A 255 -1.74 -20.12 11.08
N GLN A 256 -1.71 -21.45 10.91
CA GLN A 256 -2.22 -22.12 9.71
C GLN A 256 -3.74 -22.00 9.57
N SER A 257 -4.47 -21.96 10.68
CA SER A 257 -5.92 -21.70 10.74
C SER A 257 -6.21 -20.25 11.12
N ASP A 258 -7.34 -19.72 10.66
CA ASP A 258 -7.89 -18.48 11.20
C ASP A 258 -8.69 -18.70 12.50
N SER A 259 -9.24 -17.62 13.05
CA SER A 259 -9.98 -17.60 14.31
C SER A 259 -11.26 -18.45 14.34
N GLY A 260 -11.73 -19.00 13.22
CA GLY A 260 -12.96 -19.81 13.13
C GLY A 260 -14.27 -19.02 13.29
N SER A 261 -14.22 -17.81 13.83
CA SER A 261 -15.32 -16.85 13.86
C SER A 261 -14.83 -15.40 13.74
N GLY A 262 -15.70 -14.53 13.24
CA GLY A 262 -15.46 -13.08 13.18
C GLY A 262 -15.67 -12.42 14.55
N MET A 263 -14.97 -11.31 14.78
CA MET A 263 -14.99 -10.54 16.02
C MET A 263 -14.73 -9.05 15.75
N ASN A 264 -15.15 -8.17 16.66
CA ASN A 264 -14.85 -6.74 16.52
C ASN A 264 -13.35 -6.49 16.76
N TRP A 265 -12.88 -5.27 16.55
CA TRP A 265 -11.43 -5.00 16.58
C TRP A 265 -10.82 -5.06 18.00
N GLU A 266 -11.58 -4.69 19.04
CA GLU A 266 -11.13 -4.83 20.44
C GLU A 266 -11.02 -6.31 20.83
N ASP A 267 -12.04 -7.10 20.47
CA ASP A 267 -12.08 -8.55 20.69
C ASP A 267 -10.97 -9.27 19.90
N ALA A 268 -10.62 -8.80 18.69
CA ALA A 268 -9.50 -9.33 17.90
C ALA A 268 -8.15 -9.17 18.62
N LEU A 269 -7.90 -8.01 19.20
CA LEU A 269 -6.71 -7.74 20.01
C LEU A 269 -6.69 -8.63 21.25
N ALA A 270 -7.81 -8.71 21.98
CA ALA A 270 -7.95 -9.55 23.18
C ALA A 270 -7.84 -11.06 22.90
N TRP A 271 -8.31 -11.52 21.74
CA TRP A 271 -8.19 -12.92 21.30
C TRP A 271 -6.73 -13.32 21.13
N VAL A 272 -5.90 -12.46 20.52
CA VAL A 272 -4.45 -12.69 20.39
C VAL A 272 -3.78 -12.80 21.77
N GLN A 273 -4.11 -11.90 22.70
CA GLN A 273 -3.58 -11.98 24.08
C GLN A 273 -4.01 -13.27 24.79
N THR A 274 -5.23 -13.76 24.51
CA THR A 274 -5.72 -15.03 25.01
C THR A 274 -4.89 -16.19 24.47
N LYS A 275 -4.62 -16.23 23.15
CA LYS A 275 -3.76 -17.25 22.51
C LYS A 275 -2.33 -17.23 23.06
N ASN A 276 -1.80 -16.06 23.40
CA ASN A 276 -0.52 -15.92 24.07
C ASN A 276 -0.54 -16.52 25.49
N SER A 277 -1.59 -16.27 26.27
CA SER A 277 -1.76 -16.85 27.61
C SER A 277 -1.92 -18.38 27.60
N GLU A 278 -2.48 -18.92 26.52
CA GLU A 278 -2.62 -20.37 26.27
C GLU A 278 -1.32 -21.05 25.81
N ASN A 279 -0.27 -20.28 25.50
CA ASN A 279 0.92 -20.74 24.78
C ASN A 279 0.55 -21.52 23.50
N HIS A 280 -0.38 -20.94 22.72
CA HIS A 280 -1.02 -21.60 21.58
C HIS A 280 0.00 -22.00 20.50
N LEU A 281 -0.10 -23.24 20.03
CA LEU A 281 0.87 -23.88 19.12
C LEU A 281 2.32 -23.86 19.62
N GLY A 282 2.54 -23.76 20.94
CA GLY A 282 3.88 -23.70 21.52
C GLY A 282 4.44 -22.29 21.70
N HIS A 283 3.72 -21.24 21.30
CA HIS A 283 4.18 -19.86 21.25
C HIS A 283 3.29 -18.89 22.05
N ASN A 284 3.88 -17.81 22.56
CA ASN A 284 3.21 -16.83 23.43
C ASN A 284 3.47 -15.36 23.06
N ASP A 285 3.95 -15.14 21.84
CA ASP A 285 4.39 -13.90 21.21
C ASP A 285 3.67 -13.66 19.87
N TRP A 286 2.48 -14.23 19.71
CA TRP A 286 1.58 -13.93 18.60
C TRP A 286 1.12 -12.47 18.66
N ARG A 287 0.98 -11.85 17.49
CA ARG A 287 0.45 -10.50 17.28
C ARG A 287 -0.60 -10.50 16.16
N LEU A 288 -1.49 -9.51 16.19
CA LEU A 288 -2.33 -9.21 15.03
C LEU A 288 -1.41 -8.58 13.96
N PRO A 289 -1.37 -9.08 12.72
CA PRO A 289 -0.45 -8.57 11.69
C PRO A 289 -0.76 -7.10 11.37
N ASN A 290 0.24 -6.33 11.01
CA ASN A 290 0.01 -5.01 10.45
C ASN A 290 -0.58 -5.11 9.02
N ALA A 291 -1.05 -3.98 8.48
CA ALA A 291 -1.74 -3.94 7.19
C ALA A 291 -0.89 -4.48 6.02
N LYS A 292 0.43 -4.25 6.04
CA LYS A 292 1.36 -4.69 4.99
C LYS A 292 1.71 -6.17 5.13
N GLU A 293 1.90 -6.66 6.34
CA GLU A 293 2.09 -8.09 6.62
C GLU A 293 0.87 -8.91 6.20
N LEU A 294 -0.33 -8.47 6.57
CA LEU A 294 -1.56 -9.16 6.18
C LEU A 294 -1.81 -9.13 4.67
N GLN A 295 -1.41 -8.04 4.00
CA GLN A 295 -1.45 -7.95 2.53
C GLN A 295 -0.39 -8.84 1.86
N SER A 296 0.75 -9.07 2.53
CA SER A 296 1.86 -9.85 1.98
C SER A 296 1.52 -11.33 1.71
N ILE A 297 0.56 -11.91 2.44
CA ILE A 297 0.10 -13.30 2.26
C ILE A 297 -1.05 -13.45 1.27
N VAL A 298 -1.51 -12.36 0.64
CA VAL A 298 -2.54 -12.44 -0.41
C VAL A 298 -1.97 -13.08 -1.67
N ASP A 299 -2.68 -14.09 -2.17
CA ASP A 299 -2.47 -14.66 -3.50
C ASP A 299 -3.49 -14.08 -4.50
N TYR A 300 -3.05 -13.07 -5.24
CA TYR A 300 -3.84 -12.38 -6.26
C TYR A 300 -4.15 -13.24 -7.50
N THR A 301 -3.61 -14.46 -7.60
CA THR A 301 -3.98 -15.43 -8.65
C THR A 301 -5.19 -16.28 -8.28
N ARG A 302 -5.71 -16.12 -7.04
CA ARG A 302 -6.80 -16.93 -6.48
C ARG A 302 -8.00 -16.05 -6.14
N SER A 303 -9.20 -16.63 -6.23
CA SER A 303 -10.44 -15.98 -5.80
C SER A 303 -11.56 -17.00 -5.61
N PRO A 304 -12.64 -16.64 -4.88
CA PRO A 304 -13.82 -17.50 -4.76
C PRO A 304 -14.47 -17.83 -6.12
N ASN A 305 -14.36 -16.94 -7.10
CA ASN A 305 -14.94 -17.12 -8.44
C ASN A 305 -14.03 -17.89 -9.41
N THR A 306 -12.71 -17.86 -9.21
CA THR A 306 -11.72 -18.45 -10.14
C THR A 306 -11.23 -19.81 -9.65
N THR A 307 -10.93 -19.93 -8.36
CA THR A 307 -10.29 -21.11 -7.76
C THR A 307 -11.13 -21.79 -6.69
N SER A 308 -12.35 -21.31 -6.45
CA SER A 308 -13.25 -21.77 -5.38
C SER A 308 -12.55 -21.83 -4.01
N SER A 309 -11.72 -20.82 -3.73
CA SER A 309 -10.95 -20.69 -2.50
C SER A 309 -10.80 -19.22 -2.10
N ALA A 310 -10.33 -18.98 -0.88
CA ALA A 310 -9.78 -17.68 -0.49
C ALA A 310 -8.61 -17.27 -1.41
N ALA A 311 -8.34 -15.96 -1.45
CA ALA A 311 -7.19 -15.34 -2.12
C ALA A 311 -5.90 -15.47 -1.28
N ILE A 312 -5.54 -16.71 -0.94
CA ILE A 312 -4.40 -17.10 -0.10
C ILE A 312 -3.87 -18.46 -0.56
N ASP A 313 -2.60 -18.75 -0.27
CA ASP A 313 -2.00 -20.06 -0.58
C ASP A 313 -2.76 -21.22 0.12
N PRO A 314 -3.02 -22.35 -0.55
CA PRO A 314 -3.70 -23.52 0.02
C PRO A 314 -3.05 -24.17 1.25
N VAL A 315 -1.81 -23.81 1.61
CA VAL A 315 -1.19 -24.21 2.88
C VAL A 315 -1.97 -23.67 4.09
N PHE A 316 -2.67 -22.56 3.92
CA PHE A 316 -3.51 -21.94 4.95
C PHE A 316 -4.94 -22.49 4.92
N THR A 317 -5.46 -22.83 6.09
CA THR A 317 -6.89 -23.11 6.29
C THR A 317 -7.64 -21.81 6.54
N SER A 318 -8.58 -21.48 5.66
CA SER A 318 -9.52 -20.36 5.83
C SER A 318 -10.94 -20.89 6.06
N THR A 319 -11.62 -20.34 7.07
CA THR A 319 -13.01 -20.67 7.36
C THR A 319 -13.91 -20.19 6.22
N GLN A 320 -14.79 -21.07 5.73
CA GLN A 320 -15.80 -20.72 4.73
C GLN A 320 -17.00 -20.04 5.42
N ILE A 321 -17.57 -19.02 4.77
CA ILE A 321 -18.75 -18.28 5.25
C ILE A 321 -19.81 -18.17 4.16
N ASP A 322 -21.06 -17.95 4.55
CA ASP A 322 -22.09 -17.40 3.66
C ASP A 322 -21.91 -15.87 3.58
N ASN A 323 -21.78 -15.31 2.38
CA ASN A 323 -21.74 -13.86 2.20
C ASN A 323 -23.13 -13.20 2.21
N GLU A 324 -23.14 -11.88 2.14
CA GLU A 324 -24.33 -11.02 2.15
C GLU A 324 -25.26 -11.25 0.95
N ALA A 325 -24.76 -11.91 -0.10
CA ALA A 325 -25.51 -12.34 -1.27
C ALA A 325 -26.02 -13.79 -1.19
N GLY A 326 -25.75 -14.50 -0.09
CA GLY A 326 -26.15 -15.90 0.14
C GLY A 326 -25.34 -16.94 -0.63
N ASN A 327 -24.05 -16.68 -0.86
CA ASN A 327 -23.14 -17.61 -1.55
C ASN A 327 -21.92 -17.94 -0.67
N ASP A 328 -21.40 -19.15 -0.85
CA ASP A 328 -20.07 -19.59 -0.40
C ASP A 328 -18.99 -18.54 -0.66
N ASP A 329 -18.31 -18.10 0.39
CA ASP A 329 -17.26 -17.09 0.37
C ASP A 329 -16.27 -17.28 1.52
N TYR A 330 -15.35 -16.33 1.65
CA TYR A 330 -14.33 -16.30 2.70
C TYR A 330 -14.34 -14.95 3.44
N PRO A 331 -13.89 -14.92 4.71
CA PRO A 331 -13.93 -13.73 5.53
C PRO A 331 -12.95 -12.64 5.06
N PHE A 332 -13.09 -11.48 5.70
CA PHE A 332 -12.03 -10.48 5.73
C PHE A 332 -11.24 -10.68 7.03
N TYR A 333 -9.94 -10.39 7.02
CA TYR A 333 -9.09 -10.46 8.21
C TYR A 333 -8.74 -9.06 8.71
N TRP A 334 -8.81 -8.87 10.03
CA TRP A 334 -8.35 -7.64 10.70
C TRP A 334 -6.82 -7.55 10.69
N ALA A 335 -6.31 -6.33 10.48
CA ALA A 335 -4.95 -5.95 10.85
C ALA A 335 -4.93 -5.19 12.19
N GLY A 336 -3.77 -5.16 12.86
CA GLY A 336 -3.51 -4.33 14.03
C GLY A 336 -3.44 -2.83 13.73
N THR A 337 -3.49 -2.45 12.46
CA THR A 337 -3.40 -1.07 11.96
C THR A 337 -4.76 -0.38 11.99
N THR A 338 -4.80 0.82 12.57
CA THR A 338 -5.93 1.74 12.48
C THR A 338 -5.93 2.47 11.14
N HIS A 339 -7.11 2.61 10.52
CA HIS A 339 -7.29 3.49 9.38
C HIS A 339 -7.85 4.83 9.87
N ALA A 340 -6.94 5.76 10.21
CA ALA A 340 -7.29 7.05 10.77
C ALA A 340 -7.97 7.96 9.73
N SER A 341 -8.90 8.78 10.20
CA SER A 341 -9.52 9.87 9.43
C SER A 341 -8.65 11.12 9.47
N TRP A 342 -8.85 12.06 8.54
CA TRP A 342 -8.15 13.36 8.49
C TRP A 342 -8.35 14.22 9.75
N ASP A 343 -9.43 13.96 10.51
CA ASP A 343 -9.73 14.60 11.80
C ASP A 343 -9.13 13.82 12.99
N GLU A 344 -8.08 13.03 12.75
CA GLU A 344 -7.35 12.19 13.72
C GLU A 344 -8.23 11.10 14.39
N SER A 345 -9.49 10.94 13.98
CA SER A 345 -10.38 9.95 14.57
C SER A 345 -10.04 8.53 14.12
N GLY A 346 -9.76 7.66 15.11
CA GLY A 346 -9.32 6.27 14.91
C GLY A 346 -10.45 5.27 14.73
N ARG A 347 -11.59 5.68 14.16
CA ARG A 347 -12.86 4.91 14.17
C ARG A 347 -12.83 3.60 13.38
N SER A 348 -11.93 3.47 12.42
CA SER A 348 -11.88 2.31 11.53
C SER A 348 -10.60 1.50 11.73
N GLY A 349 -10.70 0.18 11.72
CA GLY A 349 -9.55 -0.73 11.59
C GLY A 349 -9.29 -1.04 10.12
N VAL A 350 -8.06 -1.39 9.77
CA VAL A 350 -7.73 -1.92 8.44
C VAL A 350 -8.12 -3.40 8.34
N TYR A 351 -8.74 -3.80 7.23
CA TYR A 351 -8.93 -5.20 6.89
C TYR A 351 -8.44 -5.54 5.48
N VAL A 352 -8.08 -6.81 5.27
CA VAL A 352 -7.81 -7.38 3.94
C VAL A 352 -8.88 -8.43 3.61
N ALA A 353 -9.46 -8.33 2.42
CA ALA A 353 -10.52 -9.22 1.97
C ALA A 353 -9.92 -10.48 1.31
N PHE A 354 -10.08 -11.65 1.94
CA PHE A 354 -9.66 -12.93 1.36
C PHE A 354 -10.78 -13.62 0.57
N GLY A 355 -12.04 -13.27 0.87
CA GLY A 355 -13.21 -13.49 0.00
C GLY A 355 -13.55 -12.27 -0.86
N ARG A 356 -14.74 -12.27 -1.48
CA ARG A 356 -15.21 -11.19 -2.37
C ARG A 356 -15.41 -9.88 -1.60
N ALA A 357 -14.90 -8.77 -2.13
CA ALA A 357 -15.07 -7.45 -1.55
C ALA A 357 -16.37 -6.82 -2.05
N LEU A 358 -17.49 -7.32 -1.52
CA LEU A 358 -18.83 -7.01 -1.99
C LEU A 358 -19.28 -5.57 -1.72
N GLY A 359 -20.15 -5.07 -2.59
CA GLY A 359 -20.96 -3.87 -2.37
C GLY A 359 -22.34 -3.98 -3.03
N TYR A 360 -23.33 -3.29 -2.48
CA TYR A 360 -24.71 -3.29 -2.98
C TYR A 360 -24.98 -2.06 -3.85
N MET A 361 -24.95 -2.25 -5.17
CA MET A 361 -25.16 -1.19 -6.15
C MET A 361 -26.36 -1.49 -7.06
N ASN A 362 -27.17 -0.47 -7.34
CA ASN A 362 -28.27 -0.53 -8.33
C ASN A 362 -29.26 -1.69 -8.11
N GLY A 363 -29.45 -2.14 -6.86
CA GLY A 363 -30.32 -3.27 -6.51
C GLY A 363 -29.67 -4.65 -6.67
N SER A 364 -28.34 -4.72 -6.75
CA SER A 364 -27.58 -5.96 -6.96
C SER A 364 -26.30 -6.01 -6.13
N TRP A 365 -25.93 -7.20 -5.68
CA TRP A 365 -24.61 -7.49 -5.13
C TRP A 365 -23.58 -7.60 -6.25
N LEU A 366 -22.46 -6.90 -6.08
CA LEU A 366 -21.29 -6.97 -6.96
C LEU A 366 -20.04 -7.17 -6.10
N ASP A 367 -19.07 -7.93 -6.61
CA ASP A 367 -17.71 -7.89 -6.07
C ASP A 367 -17.05 -6.62 -6.61
N VAL A 368 -17.01 -5.57 -5.78
CA VAL A 368 -16.70 -4.21 -6.24
C VAL A 368 -15.20 -3.97 -6.26
N HIS A 369 -14.45 -4.52 -5.30
CA HIS A 369 -13.01 -4.29 -5.18
C HIS A 369 -12.15 -5.55 -5.41
N GLY A 370 -12.75 -6.74 -5.40
CA GLY A 370 -12.07 -8.02 -5.61
C GLY A 370 -11.44 -8.64 -4.34
N ALA A 371 -11.34 -9.97 -4.32
CA ALA A 371 -10.58 -10.70 -3.32
C ALA A 371 -9.08 -10.34 -3.43
N GLY A 372 -8.50 -9.86 -2.33
CA GLY A 372 -7.19 -9.22 -2.25
C GLY A 372 -7.22 -7.69 -2.06
N ALA A 373 -8.41 -7.08 -2.00
CA ALA A 373 -8.55 -5.67 -1.64
C ALA A 373 -8.28 -5.42 -0.14
N GLN A 374 -7.59 -4.32 0.16
CA GLN A 374 -7.43 -3.78 1.51
C GLN A 374 -8.33 -2.56 1.68
N ARG A 375 -9.15 -2.58 2.73
CA ARG A 375 -10.16 -1.57 3.04
C ARG A 375 -10.12 -1.28 4.54
N SER A 376 -11.22 -0.74 5.07
CA SER A 376 -11.39 -0.43 6.48
C SER A 376 -12.84 -0.55 6.88
N ASP A 377 -13.11 -1.14 8.04
CA ASP A 377 -14.42 -1.20 8.69
C ASP A 377 -14.37 -0.41 10.00
N PRO A 378 -15.48 0.15 10.51
CA PRO A 378 -15.57 0.63 11.89
C PRO A 378 -15.15 -0.48 12.87
N LYS A 379 -14.47 -0.08 13.95
CA LYS A 379 -13.91 -1.03 14.94
C LYS A 379 -14.98 -1.73 15.78
N ASP A 380 -16.12 -1.07 15.97
CA ASP A 380 -17.28 -1.56 16.70
C ASP A 380 -18.61 -1.15 16.02
N GLY A 381 -19.72 -1.52 16.65
CA GLY A 381 -21.07 -1.18 16.18
C GLY A 381 -21.84 -2.35 15.60
N VAL A 382 -22.71 -2.06 14.62
CA VAL A 382 -23.62 -3.02 14.01
C VAL A 382 -23.25 -3.20 12.53
N PRO A 383 -23.13 -4.44 12.02
CA PRO A 383 -22.88 -4.70 10.60
C PRO A 383 -23.94 -4.04 9.70
N ASN A 384 -23.50 -3.48 8.59
CA ASN A 384 -24.39 -2.90 7.58
C ASN A 384 -24.07 -3.50 6.21
N PRO A 385 -24.85 -4.51 5.75
CA PRO A 385 -24.59 -5.15 4.46
C PRO A 385 -24.82 -4.18 3.29
N TYR A 386 -25.78 -3.26 3.38
CA TYR A 386 -26.04 -2.25 2.34
C TYR A 386 -25.03 -1.09 2.36
N GLY A 387 -24.16 -1.08 3.38
CA GLY A 387 -22.79 -0.62 3.23
C GLY A 387 -22.54 0.87 3.30
N HIS A 388 -21.35 1.23 2.82
CA HIS A 388 -20.78 2.57 2.90
C HIS A 388 -20.42 3.14 1.51
N GLY A 389 -20.50 4.47 1.37
CA GLY A 389 -20.13 5.19 0.15
C GLY A 389 -21.05 4.93 -1.05
N PRO A 390 -20.68 5.44 -2.25
CA PRO A 390 -21.52 5.34 -3.46
C PRO A 390 -21.62 3.92 -4.03
N GLN A 391 -20.82 2.99 -3.50
CA GLN A 391 -20.75 1.60 -3.94
C GLN A 391 -21.50 0.64 -3.00
N GLY A 392 -22.02 1.15 -1.87
CA GLY A 392 -22.68 0.32 -0.86
C GLY A 392 -21.77 -0.79 -0.33
N ASP A 393 -20.49 -0.48 -0.13
CA ASP A 393 -19.46 -1.46 0.28
C ASP A 393 -19.87 -2.12 1.59
N VAL A 394 -19.91 -3.46 1.64
CA VAL A 394 -20.29 -4.21 2.83
C VAL A 394 -19.47 -3.79 4.04
N VAL A 395 -20.15 -3.48 5.15
CA VAL A 395 -19.53 -3.25 6.46
C VAL A 395 -19.83 -4.44 7.35
N ARG A 396 -18.79 -5.24 7.67
CA ARG A 396 -18.95 -6.49 8.45
C ARG A 396 -18.78 -6.28 9.95
N ILE A 397 -17.87 -5.41 10.40
CA ILE A 397 -17.43 -5.21 11.80
C ILE A 397 -16.79 -6.46 12.42
N PHE A 398 -17.42 -7.62 12.30
CA PHE A 398 -16.96 -8.90 12.81
C PHE A 398 -16.04 -9.59 11.78
N ASN A 399 -14.84 -9.04 11.60
CA ASN A 399 -13.81 -9.63 10.74
C ASN A 399 -13.01 -10.68 11.51
N TYR A 400 -12.40 -11.63 10.80
CA TYR A 400 -11.68 -12.76 11.38
C TYR A 400 -10.23 -12.39 11.70
N VAL A 401 -9.51 -13.26 12.42
CA VAL A 401 -8.11 -13.06 12.79
C VAL A 401 -7.25 -14.21 12.27
N ARG A 402 -6.09 -13.87 11.70
CA ARG A 402 -4.96 -14.79 11.52
C ARG A 402 -3.74 -14.14 12.13
N ALA A 403 -3.26 -14.68 13.25
CA ALA A 403 -2.13 -14.10 13.96
C ALA A 403 -0.80 -14.46 13.29
N VAL A 404 0.18 -13.58 13.48
CA VAL A 404 1.56 -13.69 13.01
C VAL A 404 2.51 -13.57 14.19
N ARG A 405 3.75 -14.00 14.01
CA ARG A 405 4.91 -13.76 14.87
C ARG A 405 6.16 -13.67 14.01
N ASP A 406 7.23 -13.14 14.56
CA ASP A 406 8.54 -13.16 13.90
C ASP A 406 9.20 -14.54 14.13
N ASP A 407 9.77 -15.14 13.08
CA ASP A 407 10.53 -16.39 13.20
C ASP A 407 11.97 -16.09 13.66
N THR A 408 12.15 -16.15 14.98
CA THR A 408 13.42 -15.86 15.66
C THR A 408 14.55 -16.84 15.32
N ALA A 409 14.30 -17.90 14.53
CA ALA A 409 15.35 -18.72 13.94
C ALA A 409 16.12 -18.01 12.81
N THR A 410 15.56 -16.94 12.23
CA THR A 410 16.14 -16.21 11.10
C THR A 410 16.95 -14.99 11.58
N PRO A 411 18.27 -14.92 11.32
CA PRO A 411 19.07 -13.77 11.72
C PRO A 411 18.68 -12.53 10.90
N THR A 412 18.54 -11.38 11.57
CA THR A 412 18.29 -10.09 10.94
C THR A 412 19.28 -9.84 9.79
N PRO A 413 18.83 -9.55 8.56
CA PRO A 413 19.73 -9.32 7.45
C PRO A 413 20.63 -8.11 7.75
N THR A 414 21.93 -8.27 7.54
CA THR A 414 22.84 -7.12 7.51
C THR A 414 22.46 -6.27 6.30
N PRO A 415 22.16 -4.97 6.45
CA PRO A 415 21.73 -4.14 5.33
C PRO A 415 22.75 -4.20 4.19
N ALA A 416 22.25 -4.41 2.98
CA ALA A 416 23.10 -4.46 1.79
C ALA A 416 23.90 -3.15 1.68
N PRO A 417 25.21 -3.20 1.39
CA PRO A 417 26.01 -1.98 1.28
C PRO A 417 25.43 -1.10 0.16
N ALA A 418 25.16 0.16 0.50
CA ALA A 418 24.65 1.14 -0.47
C ALA A 418 25.52 1.13 -1.75
N PRO A 419 24.90 1.23 -2.94
CA PRO A 419 25.65 1.20 -4.19
C PRO A 419 26.72 2.29 -4.16
N THR A 420 27.97 1.90 -4.45
CA THR A 420 29.10 2.84 -4.46
C THR A 420 28.80 3.95 -5.47
N PRO A 421 28.88 5.24 -5.10
CA PRO A 421 28.55 6.32 -6.01
C PRO A 421 29.46 6.26 -7.23
N THR A 422 28.86 6.17 -8.42
CA THR A 422 29.56 6.26 -9.70
C THR A 422 30.38 7.55 -9.72
N PRO A 423 31.70 7.50 -9.99
CA PRO A 423 32.53 8.68 -9.91
C PRO A 423 32.07 9.75 -10.91
N THR A 424 31.76 10.94 -10.40
CA THR A 424 31.39 12.11 -11.20
C THR A 424 32.47 12.37 -12.25
N PRO A 425 32.12 12.49 -13.55
CA PRO A 425 33.10 12.81 -14.58
C PRO A 425 33.75 14.17 -14.27
N THR A 426 35.08 14.20 -14.22
CA THR A 426 35.84 15.42 -13.95
C THR A 426 35.50 16.50 -14.99
N PRO A 427 35.11 17.72 -14.59
CA PRO A 427 34.82 18.78 -15.55
C PRO A 427 36.07 19.09 -16.37
N THR A 428 35.93 19.04 -17.69
CA THR A 428 36.99 19.49 -18.61
C THR A 428 37.24 20.98 -18.35
N PRO A 429 38.48 21.43 -18.13
CA PRO A 429 38.76 22.82 -17.81
C PRO A 429 38.42 23.74 -19.00
N THR A 430 37.47 24.65 -18.78
CA THR A 430 37.15 25.74 -19.71
C THR A 430 38.40 26.62 -19.90
N PRO A 431 38.81 26.97 -21.13
CA PRO A 431 39.95 27.85 -21.35
C PRO A 431 39.67 29.26 -20.79
N LEU A 432 40.68 29.82 -20.12
CA LEU A 432 40.63 31.14 -19.48
C LEU A 432 40.35 32.25 -20.50
N SER A 433 39.26 33.01 -20.31
CA SER A 433 39.07 34.29 -20.98
C SER A 433 39.90 35.37 -20.28
N VAL A 434 40.79 36.01 -21.03
CA VAL A 434 41.58 37.15 -20.58
C VAL A 434 40.80 38.43 -20.85
N GLY A 435 40.72 39.32 -19.85
CA GLY A 435 40.26 40.70 -20.03
C GLY A 435 39.13 41.08 -19.07
N GLY A 436 39.49 41.78 -17.99
CA GLY A 436 38.52 42.49 -17.15
C GLY A 436 38.53 43.99 -17.45
N ILE A 437 37.46 44.66 -17.03
CA ILE A 437 37.46 46.04 -16.53
C ILE A 437 36.43 46.07 -15.40
N ALA A 438 36.76 46.76 -14.31
CA ALA A 438 35.83 47.08 -13.24
C ALA A 438 35.68 48.60 -13.21
N ASP A 439 34.45 49.08 -12.97
CA ASP A 439 34.19 50.45 -12.56
C ASP A 439 33.15 50.46 -11.42
N LEU A 440 33.25 51.47 -10.58
CA LEU A 440 32.65 51.57 -9.24
C LEU A 440 31.29 52.32 -9.25
N PRO A 441 30.50 52.23 -8.16
CA PRO A 441 29.12 52.73 -8.13
C PRO A 441 28.99 54.20 -7.71
N ASP A 442 27.86 54.80 -8.11
CA ASP A 442 26.99 55.80 -7.44
C ASP A 442 25.94 56.21 -8.52
N VAL A 443 24.75 56.76 -8.26
CA VAL A 443 24.27 57.62 -7.16
C VAL A 443 22.79 57.31 -6.84
N ASP A 444 22.38 57.65 -5.63
CA ASP A 444 21.00 57.79 -5.13
C ASP A 444 20.24 58.95 -5.81
N ASP A 445 18.90 58.86 -5.94
CA ASP A 445 18.04 60.05 -6.13
C ASP A 445 16.57 59.80 -5.74
N THR A 446 15.95 60.74 -5.04
CA THR A 446 14.75 60.51 -4.21
C THR A 446 13.50 61.29 -4.66
N ALA A 447 12.40 60.55 -4.97
CA ALA A 447 10.98 60.89 -4.69
C ALA A 447 10.39 62.25 -5.20
N PRO A 448 9.12 62.59 -4.89
CA PRO A 448 7.84 61.88 -5.10
C PRO A 448 6.87 62.71 -6.02
N ASP A 449 5.61 62.27 -6.23
CA ASP A 449 4.36 62.99 -5.84
C ASP A 449 3.08 62.38 -6.51
N THR A 450 1.92 62.83 -6.02
CA THR A 450 0.55 62.31 -6.06
C THR A 450 -0.30 62.74 -7.27
N SER A 451 -1.40 62.02 -7.53
CA SER A 451 -2.80 62.51 -7.38
C SER A 451 -3.86 61.63 -8.10
N ASP A 452 -5.11 61.65 -7.60
CA ASP A 452 -6.22 60.75 -7.96
C ASP A 452 -7.59 61.45 -7.66
N PRO A 453 -8.79 60.93 -8.03
CA PRO A 453 -9.33 60.71 -9.39
C PRO A 453 -10.28 61.87 -9.84
N PRO A 454 -11.65 61.94 -9.65
CA PRO A 454 -12.74 60.96 -9.44
C PRO A 454 -13.94 61.05 -10.45
N GLY A 455 -14.75 59.97 -10.57
CA GLY A 455 -16.15 60.00 -11.10
C GLY A 455 -16.50 58.96 -12.19
N GLY A 456 -17.66 58.28 -12.20
CA GLY A 456 -18.75 58.23 -11.22
C GLY A 456 -19.97 57.37 -11.64
N SER A 457 -20.65 56.77 -10.64
CA SER A 457 -22.07 56.34 -10.57
C SER A 457 -22.74 55.47 -11.67
N GLY A 458 -23.42 54.39 -11.26
CA GLY A 458 -24.48 53.76 -12.06
C GLY A 458 -25.06 52.41 -11.58
N PHE A 459 -25.96 52.40 -10.59
CA PHE A 459 -26.90 51.30 -10.30
C PHE A 459 -28.34 51.77 -10.60
N PRO A 460 -29.28 50.88 -11.00
CA PRO A 460 -30.22 50.36 -9.99
C PRO A 460 -30.64 48.88 -10.16
N TYR A 461 -31.25 48.34 -9.10
CA TYR A 461 -31.87 47.01 -9.02
C TYR A 461 -33.24 46.94 -9.71
N ALA A 462 -33.59 45.76 -10.23
CA ALA A 462 -34.96 45.22 -10.19
C ALA A 462 -34.90 43.68 -10.17
N ALA A 463 -35.73 43.04 -9.33
CA ALA A 463 -35.69 41.60 -9.09
C ALA A 463 -36.75 40.83 -9.90
N LEU A 464 -36.52 39.53 -10.12
CA LEU A 464 -37.58 38.53 -10.28
C LEU A 464 -37.10 37.15 -9.80
N ALA A 465 -37.99 36.43 -9.13
CA ALA A 465 -37.69 35.15 -8.48
C ALA A 465 -37.90 33.95 -9.43
N GLY A 466 -37.21 32.85 -9.16
CA GLY A 466 -37.41 31.56 -9.83
C GLY A 466 -36.40 30.54 -9.32
N GLY A 467 -36.83 29.64 -8.46
CA GLY A 467 -35.93 28.66 -7.83
C GLY A 467 -35.74 27.39 -8.64
N ALA A 468 -34.57 26.76 -8.49
CA ALA A 468 -34.39 25.32 -8.57
C ALA A 468 -33.03 24.96 -7.96
N ALA A 469 -33.02 24.34 -6.79
CA ALA A 469 -31.83 23.61 -6.33
C ALA A 469 -31.73 22.33 -7.16
N LEU A 470 -30.61 22.11 -7.86
CA LEU A 470 -30.32 20.83 -8.49
C LEU A 470 -29.05 20.24 -7.89
N VAL A 471 -29.19 19.06 -7.31
CA VAL A 471 -28.11 18.29 -6.69
C VAL A 471 -27.13 17.83 -7.76
N ALA A 472 -25.83 18.10 -7.57
CA ALA A 472 -24.77 17.60 -8.44
C ALA A 472 -24.55 16.10 -8.20
N LEU A 473 -25.23 15.25 -8.97
CA LEU A 473 -25.16 13.79 -8.87
C LEU A 473 -24.71 13.19 -10.23
N VAL A 474 -23.47 13.49 -10.63
CA VAL A 474 -22.89 13.02 -11.91
C VAL A 474 -21.47 12.47 -11.71
N ALA A 475 -21.41 11.17 -11.41
CA ALA A 475 -20.19 10.36 -11.60
C ALA A 475 -20.54 8.86 -11.76
N GLY A 476 -21.48 8.33 -10.95
CA GLY A 476 -21.83 6.91 -10.96
C GLY A 476 -22.68 6.42 -12.16
N ALA A 477 -23.22 7.31 -12.99
CA ALA A 477 -24.25 6.96 -13.97
C ALA A 477 -23.73 6.42 -15.33
N TRP A 478 -22.41 6.45 -15.59
CA TRP A 478 -21.87 6.05 -16.91
C TRP A 478 -21.73 4.53 -17.10
N TYR A 479 -21.87 3.74 -16.04
CA TYR A 479 -21.59 2.29 -16.08
C TYR A 479 -22.67 1.43 -16.79
N ALA A 480 -23.88 1.97 -17.03
CA ALA A 480 -25.04 1.15 -17.39
C ALA A 480 -25.40 1.08 -18.90
N LYS A 481 -24.83 1.92 -19.79
CA LYS A 481 -25.41 2.15 -21.13
C LYS A 481 -24.77 1.38 -22.32
N ARG A 482 -23.89 0.39 -22.10
CA ARG A 482 -23.17 -0.28 -23.21
C ARG A 482 -23.17 -1.81 -23.27
N ARG A 483 -23.91 -2.52 -22.40
CA ARG A 483 -24.03 -3.99 -22.46
C ARG A 483 -25.19 -4.55 -23.29
N TRP A 484 -25.84 -3.72 -24.11
CA TRP A 484 -26.87 -4.17 -25.07
C TRP A 484 -26.72 -3.50 -26.44
N LEU A 485 -26.49 -4.35 -27.45
CA LEU A 485 -26.47 -4.19 -28.92
C LEU A 485 -25.11 -4.60 -29.52
N GLY A 486 -25.04 -5.85 -29.98
CA GLY A 486 -23.87 -6.51 -30.56
C GLY A 486 -23.94 -8.01 -30.29
#